data_AF-A0A949I8L9-F1
#
_entry.id   AF-A0A949I8L9-F1
#
_cell.length_a   1.000
_cell.length_b   1.000
_cell.length_c   1.000
_cell.angle_alpha   90.00
_cell.angle_beta   90.00
_cell.angle_gamma   90.00
#
_symmetry.space_group_name_H-M   'P 1'
#
loop_
_entity.id
_entity.type
_entity.pdbx_description
1 polymer ?
#
loop_
_entity_poly.entity_id
_entity_poly.type
_entity_poly.pdbx_seq_one_letter_code
_entity_poly.pdbx_strand_id
1 'polypeptide(L)'
;MTLRTRTLTLIIAAATLAAGCVVVPARPARVAVYNPPAPVVETLPAPPAPGYHWVPGHYVWRDGGWFWLRGHYVDVRVPPMPPVPREEVTVAPSPAHVWIHGYWSWGGGRWNWNGGRWVIRGQIG
;
A
#
# COMPACT_ATOMS: atom_id res chain seq x y z
N MET A 1 -29.37 60.98 26.62
CA MET A 1 -28.62 59.91 27.33
C MET A 1 -28.92 58.50 26.79
N THR A 2 -29.18 58.33 25.49
CA THR A 2 -29.70 57.06 24.92
C THR A 2 -28.96 56.58 23.66
N LEU A 3 -28.04 57.39 23.10
CA LEU A 3 -27.27 57.03 21.90
C LEU A 3 -26.12 56.06 22.20
N ARG A 4 -25.35 56.28 23.28
CA ARG A 4 -24.19 55.46 23.67
C ARG A 4 -24.56 54.01 23.99
N THR A 5 -25.73 53.79 24.59
CA THR A 5 -26.20 52.46 24.99
C THR A 5 -26.58 51.61 23.78
N ARG A 6 -27.19 52.21 22.75
CA ARG A 6 -27.56 51.51 21.50
C ARG A 6 -26.35 51.10 20.67
N THR A 7 -25.31 51.94 20.62
CA THR A 7 -24.05 51.60 19.93
C THR A 7 -23.33 50.44 20.60
N LEU A 8 -23.32 50.41 21.95
CA LEU A 8 -22.72 49.32 22.72
C LEU A 8 -23.45 47.98 22.53
N THR A 9 -24.79 47.96 22.48
CA THR A 9 -25.54 46.70 22.24
C THR A 9 -25.31 46.15 20.83
N LEU A 10 -25.22 47.01 19.81
CA LEU A 10 -24.98 46.61 18.41
C LEU A 10 -23.59 46.02 18.18
N ILE A 11 -22.56 46.52 18.87
CA ILE A 11 -21.19 46.01 18.77
C ILE A 11 -21.06 44.63 19.43
N ILE A 12 -21.77 44.40 20.55
CA ILE A 12 -21.78 43.10 21.24
C ILE A 12 -22.55 42.03 20.43
N ALA A 13 -23.63 42.42 19.77
CA ALA A 13 -24.39 41.52 18.89
C ALA A 13 -23.63 41.12 17.62
N ALA A 14 -22.78 42.01 17.07
CA ALA A 14 -21.97 41.70 15.89
C ALA A 14 -20.75 40.82 16.20
N ALA A 15 -20.17 40.94 17.40
CA ALA A 15 -18.96 40.20 17.80
C ALA A 15 -19.22 38.71 18.14
N THR A 16 -20.46 38.34 18.46
CA THR A 16 -20.83 36.97 18.86
C THR A 16 -21.13 36.04 17.68
N LEU A 17 -21.45 36.59 16.50
CA LEU A 17 -21.75 35.81 15.28
C LEU A 17 -20.50 35.38 14.50
N ALA A 18 -19.32 35.89 14.84
CA ALA A 18 -18.05 35.55 14.18
C ALA A 18 -17.29 34.39 14.86
N ALA A 19 -17.90 33.71 15.84
CA ALA A 19 -17.26 32.66 16.62
C ALA A 19 -17.32 31.30 15.90
N GLY A 20 -16.22 30.98 15.20
CA GLY A 20 -15.65 29.63 15.26
C GLY A 20 -16.12 28.65 14.20
N CYS A 21 -15.66 28.82 12.96
CA CYS A 21 -15.45 27.65 12.11
C CYS A 21 -14.29 26.84 12.72
N VAL A 22 -14.61 25.87 13.57
CA VAL A 22 -13.61 24.93 14.08
C VAL A 22 -13.27 23.97 12.94
N VAL A 23 -12.16 24.25 12.26
CA VAL A 23 -11.55 23.28 11.35
C VAL A 23 -10.93 22.18 12.22
N VAL A 24 -11.69 21.11 12.45
CA VAL A 24 -11.13 19.89 13.05
C VAL A 24 -10.16 19.31 12.02
N PRO A 25 -8.85 19.20 12.32
CA PRO A 25 -7.94 18.54 11.41
C PRO A 25 -8.40 17.10 11.20
N ALA A 26 -8.61 16.71 9.94
CA ALA A 26 -8.90 15.32 9.62
C ALA A 26 -7.75 14.46 10.17
N ARG A 27 -8.07 13.47 11.00
CA ARG A 27 -7.06 12.50 11.46
C ARG A 27 -6.46 11.86 10.20
N PRO A 28 -5.13 11.74 10.08
CA PRO A 28 -4.54 11.04 8.96
C PRO A 28 -5.09 9.62 8.95
N ALA A 29 -5.77 9.24 7.87
CA ALA A 29 -6.23 7.87 7.69
C ALA A 29 -5.00 6.98 7.74
N ARG A 30 -4.98 6.01 8.67
CA ARG A 30 -3.95 4.97 8.65
C ARG A 30 -4.10 4.26 7.32
N VAL A 31 -3.01 4.19 6.55
CA VAL A 31 -3.00 3.44 5.31
C VAL A 31 -3.27 1.98 5.66
N ALA A 32 -4.40 1.47 5.18
CA ALA A 32 -4.67 0.04 5.23
C ALA A 32 -3.70 -0.63 4.24
N VAL A 33 -2.84 -1.49 4.76
CA VAL A 33 -1.84 -2.22 3.99
C VAL A 33 -2.21 -3.70 3.97
N TYR A 34 -2.24 -4.29 2.78
CA TYR A 34 -2.47 -5.71 2.61
C TYR A 34 -1.16 -6.41 2.22
N ASN A 35 -0.46 -6.88 3.25
CA ASN A 35 0.84 -7.53 3.13
C ASN A 35 0.72 -8.96 2.60
N PRO A 36 1.74 -9.48 1.89
CA PRO A 36 1.83 -10.91 1.63
C PRO A 36 1.92 -11.65 2.97
N PRO A 37 1.39 -12.89 3.04
CA PRO A 37 1.62 -13.75 4.19
C PRO A 37 3.10 -14.06 4.39
N ALA A 38 3.43 -14.76 5.49
CA ALA A 38 4.79 -15.23 5.70
C ALA A 38 5.26 -16.07 4.49
N PRO A 39 6.51 -15.90 4.03
CA PRO A 39 7.08 -16.74 2.98
C PRO A 39 6.97 -18.22 3.34
N VAL A 40 6.56 -19.03 2.37
CA VAL A 40 6.51 -20.48 2.56
C VAL A 40 7.94 -21.01 2.46
N VAL A 41 8.36 -21.79 3.46
CA VAL A 41 9.64 -22.50 3.39
C VAL A 41 9.46 -23.72 2.50
N GLU A 42 10.23 -23.78 1.42
CA GLU A 42 10.24 -24.90 0.50
C GLU A 42 11.49 -25.75 0.67
N THR A 43 11.32 -27.07 0.68
CA THR A 43 12.44 -28.00 0.49
C THR A 43 12.84 -27.96 -0.98
N LEU A 44 14.11 -27.67 -1.26
CA LEU A 44 14.64 -27.69 -2.62
C LEU A 44 14.67 -29.14 -3.13
N PRO A 45 14.02 -29.45 -4.27
CA PRO A 45 14.20 -30.73 -4.93
C PRO A 45 15.62 -30.86 -5.51
N ALA A 46 15.97 -32.04 -6.03
CA ALA A 46 17.19 -32.19 -6.82
C ALA A 46 17.05 -31.46 -8.17
N PRO A 47 18.12 -30.85 -8.71
CA PRO A 47 18.09 -30.26 -10.04
C PRO A 47 17.85 -31.35 -11.09
N PRO A 48 17.04 -31.07 -12.14
CA PRO A 48 16.75 -32.05 -13.19
C PRO A 48 17.99 -32.52 -13.96
N ALA A 49 18.94 -31.60 -14.19
CA ALA A 49 20.21 -31.84 -14.88
C ALA A 49 21.22 -30.73 -14.53
N PRO A 50 22.52 -30.90 -14.84
CA PRO A 50 23.50 -29.82 -14.76
C PRO A 50 23.06 -28.58 -15.57
N GLY A 51 23.36 -27.39 -15.07
CA GLY A 51 23.00 -26.11 -15.72
C GLY A 51 21.61 -25.57 -15.36
N TYR A 52 20.78 -26.34 -14.65
CA TYR A 52 19.52 -25.83 -14.11
C TYR A 52 19.73 -25.07 -12.80
N HIS A 53 19.04 -23.94 -12.68
CA HIS A 53 19.11 -23.04 -11.54
C HIS A 53 17.73 -22.87 -10.90
N TRP A 54 17.72 -22.79 -9.57
CA TRP A 54 16.50 -22.67 -8.79
C TRP A 54 16.01 -21.23 -8.74
N VAL A 55 14.78 -21.00 -9.18
CA VAL A 55 14.00 -19.80 -8.87
C VAL A 55 13.30 -20.03 -7.54
N PRO A 56 13.61 -19.27 -6.48
CA PRO A 56 12.92 -19.41 -5.20
C PRO A 56 11.43 -19.08 -5.33
N GLY A 57 10.61 -19.81 -4.57
CA GLY A 57 9.20 -19.47 -4.44
C GLY A 57 9.01 -18.06 -3.90
N HIS A 58 7.99 -17.38 -4.39
CA HIS A 58 7.70 -16.00 -4.05
C HIS A 58 6.22 -15.70 -4.21
N TYR A 59 5.72 -14.72 -3.45
CA TYR A 59 4.35 -14.26 -3.61
C TYR A 59 4.21 -13.37 -4.85
N VAL A 60 3.13 -13.59 -5.58
CA VAL A 60 2.68 -12.75 -6.69
C VAL A 60 1.24 -12.32 -6.46
N TRP A 61 0.86 -11.14 -6.93
CA TRP A 61 -0.54 -10.71 -6.86
C TRP A 61 -1.34 -11.28 -8.03
N ARG A 62 -2.35 -12.10 -7.75
CA ARG A 62 -3.26 -12.69 -8.76
C ARG A 62 -4.67 -12.78 -8.21
N ASP A 63 -5.65 -12.50 -9.07
CA ASP A 63 -7.08 -12.71 -8.78
C ASP A 63 -7.56 -12.11 -7.45
N GLY A 64 -7.05 -10.91 -7.13
CA GLY A 64 -7.43 -10.19 -5.91
C GLY A 64 -6.71 -10.65 -4.65
N GLY A 65 -5.71 -11.53 -4.73
CA GLY A 65 -5.01 -12.04 -3.57
C GLY A 65 -3.52 -12.30 -3.77
N TRP A 66 -2.85 -12.60 -2.65
CA TRP A 66 -1.47 -13.07 -2.64
C TRP A 66 -1.44 -14.56 -2.98
N PHE A 67 -0.80 -14.88 -4.09
CA PHE A 67 -0.62 -16.25 -4.54
C PHE A 67 0.84 -16.67 -4.37
N TRP A 68 1.08 -17.77 -3.65
CA TRP A 68 2.42 -18.35 -3.54
C TRP A 68 2.79 -19.06 -4.84
N LEU A 69 3.66 -18.45 -5.63
CA LEU A 69 4.26 -19.13 -6.78
C LEU A 69 5.38 -20.03 -6.26
N ARG A 70 5.19 -21.34 -6.34
CA ARG A 70 6.21 -22.32 -5.94
C ARG A 70 7.48 -22.13 -6.74
N GLY A 71 8.62 -22.40 -6.11
CA GLY A 71 9.89 -22.37 -6.80
C GLY A 71 9.96 -23.43 -7.91
N HIS A 72 10.81 -23.16 -8.89
CA HIS A 72 10.98 -24.03 -10.06
C HIS A 72 12.39 -23.90 -10.63
N TYR A 73 12.80 -24.91 -11.40
CA TYR A 73 14.06 -24.90 -12.11
C TYR A 73 13.93 -24.23 -13.47
N VAL A 74 14.96 -23.47 -13.85
CA VAL A 74 15.13 -22.88 -15.19
C VAL A 74 16.55 -23.14 -15.70
N ASP A 75 16.73 -23.15 -17.00
CA ASP A 75 18.02 -23.37 -17.68
C ASP A 75 18.88 -22.09 -17.82
N VAL A 76 18.37 -20.97 -17.30
CA VAL A 76 19.07 -19.68 -17.25
C VAL A 76 19.59 -19.40 -15.84
N ARG A 77 20.66 -18.63 -15.74
CA ARG A 77 21.21 -18.24 -14.44
C ARG A 77 20.21 -17.40 -13.64
N VAL A 78 19.94 -17.79 -12.40
CA VAL A 78 19.07 -17.07 -11.46
C VAL A 78 19.93 -16.34 -10.42
N PRO A 79 20.01 -15.00 -10.44
CA PRO A 79 20.59 -14.26 -9.32
C PRO A 79 19.67 -14.34 -8.09
N PRO A 80 20.19 -14.12 -6.87
CA PRO A 80 19.36 -13.97 -5.69
C PRO A 80 18.24 -12.96 -5.92
N MET A 81 17.05 -13.25 -5.39
CA MET A 81 15.95 -12.29 -5.43
C MET A 81 16.39 -10.99 -4.75
N PRO A 82 16.28 -9.83 -5.42
CA PRO A 82 16.69 -8.57 -4.82
C PRO A 82 15.86 -8.24 -3.58
N PRO A 83 16.38 -7.40 -2.66
CA PRO A 83 15.57 -6.88 -1.58
C PRO A 83 14.38 -6.09 -2.13
N VAL A 84 13.26 -6.10 -1.40
CA VAL A 84 12.09 -5.29 -1.73
C VAL A 84 12.50 -3.81 -1.65
N PRO A 85 12.34 -3.02 -2.74
CA PRO A 85 12.58 -1.59 -2.70
C PRO A 85 11.69 -0.90 -1.66
N ARG A 86 12.20 0.18 -1.07
CA ARG A 86 11.35 1.05 -0.25
C ARG A 86 10.39 1.79 -1.17
N GLU A 87 9.11 1.51 -1.02
CA GLU A 87 8.06 2.24 -1.72
C GLU A 87 7.54 3.38 -0.83
N GLU A 88 7.44 4.57 -1.41
CA GLU A 88 6.72 5.66 -0.77
C GLU A 88 5.23 5.45 -0.99
N VAL A 89 4.54 5.08 0.09
CA VAL A 89 3.08 4.92 0.05
C VAL A 89 2.47 6.31 0.11
N THR A 90 1.78 6.69 -0.96
CA THR A 90 1.12 7.99 -1.06
C THR A 90 -0.11 8.07 -0.15
N VAL A 91 -0.89 9.15 -0.23
CA VAL A 91 -2.17 9.22 0.47
C VAL A 91 -3.19 8.29 -0.20
N ALA A 92 -4.02 7.63 0.60
CA ALA A 92 -5.09 6.78 0.08
C ALA A 92 -6.07 7.62 -0.76
N PRO A 93 -6.41 7.20 -2.00
CA PRO A 93 -7.36 7.95 -2.84
C PRO A 93 -8.76 8.07 -2.23
N SER A 94 -9.19 7.08 -1.43
CA SER A 94 -10.42 7.12 -0.64
C SER A 94 -10.34 6.13 0.53
N PRO A 95 -11.24 6.20 1.53
CA PRO A 95 -11.29 5.24 2.64
C PRO A 95 -11.54 3.77 2.21
N ALA A 96 -12.00 3.54 0.98
CA ALA A 96 -12.21 2.20 0.44
C ALA A 96 -10.93 1.58 -0.16
N HIS A 97 -9.86 2.36 -0.32
CA HIS A 97 -8.62 1.88 -0.90
C HIS A 97 -7.70 1.24 0.14
N VAL A 98 -7.05 0.17 -0.29
CA VAL A 98 -6.04 -0.57 0.46
C VAL A 98 -4.77 -0.58 -0.40
N TRP A 99 -3.63 -0.33 0.21
CA TRP A 99 -2.34 -0.44 -0.44
C TRP A 99 -1.93 -1.91 -0.47
N ILE A 100 -1.62 -2.43 -1.66
CA ILE A 100 -0.95 -3.72 -1.81
C ILE A 100 0.53 -3.47 -2.08
N HIS A 101 1.39 -4.17 -1.34
CA HIS A 101 2.82 -4.08 -1.54
C HIS A 101 3.23 -4.54 -2.94
N GLY A 102 4.31 -3.96 -3.45
CA GLY A 102 4.95 -4.51 -4.64
C GLY A 102 5.54 -5.89 -4.40
N TYR A 103 5.84 -6.59 -5.49
CA TYR A 103 6.39 -7.94 -5.46
C TYR A 103 7.32 -8.19 -6.65
N TRP A 104 8.32 -9.04 -6.41
CA TRP A 104 9.17 -9.55 -7.48
C TRP A 104 8.44 -10.64 -8.25
N SER A 105 8.64 -10.67 -9.57
CA SER A 105 8.21 -11.77 -10.43
C SER A 105 9.37 -12.25 -11.28
N TRP A 106 9.50 -13.55 -11.45
CA TRP A 106 10.47 -14.13 -12.38
C TRP A 106 9.88 -14.22 -13.79
N GLY A 107 10.56 -13.64 -14.79
CA GLY A 107 10.12 -13.69 -16.18
C GLY A 107 11.13 -13.08 -17.14
N GLY A 108 11.24 -13.64 -18.34
CA GLY A 108 12.21 -13.18 -19.35
C GLY A 108 13.66 -13.27 -18.89
N GLY A 109 13.99 -14.29 -18.07
CA GLY A 109 15.34 -14.54 -17.56
C GLY A 109 15.83 -13.58 -16.48
N ARG A 110 14.94 -12.82 -15.83
CA ARG A 110 15.29 -11.87 -14.77
C ARG A 110 14.18 -11.69 -13.74
N TRP A 111 14.54 -11.05 -12.62
CA TRP A 111 13.59 -10.50 -11.67
C TRP A 111 12.99 -9.19 -12.19
N ASN A 112 11.67 -9.08 -12.15
CA ASN A 112 10.91 -7.88 -12.52
C ASN A 112 10.14 -7.38 -11.30
N TRP A 113 10.37 -6.12 -10.92
CA TRP A 113 9.65 -5.47 -9.82
C TRP A 113 8.27 -5.06 -10.31
N ASN A 114 7.23 -5.55 -9.65
CA ASN A 114 5.87 -5.06 -9.82
C ASN A 114 5.59 -4.12 -8.66
N GLY A 115 5.51 -2.82 -8.92
CA GLY A 115 5.27 -1.82 -7.89
C GLY A 115 3.95 -2.02 -7.15
N GLY A 116 3.96 -1.65 -5.88
CA GLY A 116 2.76 -1.56 -5.06
C GLY A 116 1.76 -0.58 -5.65
N ARG A 117 0.48 -0.79 -5.33
CA ARG A 117 -0.60 0.04 -5.86
C ARG A 117 -1.78 0.09 -4.92
N TRP A 118 -2.59 1.12 -5.10
CA TRP A 118 -3.91 1.22 -4.48
C TRP A 118 -4.90 0.31 -5.20
N VAL A 119 -5.65 -0.48 -4.42
CA VAL A 119 -6.80 -1.26 -4.92
C VAL A 119 -8.01 -0.98 -4.05
N ILE A 120 -9.21 -1.07 -4.61
CA ILE A 120 -10.45 -0.97 -3.84
C ILE A 120 -10.61 -2.27 -3.05
N ARG A 121 -11.03 -2.20 -1.78
CA ARG A 121 -11.19 -3.36 -0.92
C ARG A 121 -12.08 -4.46 -1.51
N GLY A 122 -13.10 -4.10 -2.29
CA GLY A 122 -13.96 -5.07 -3.00
C GLY A 122 -13.29 -5.81 -4.17
N GLN A 123 -12.07 -5.43 -4.55
CA GLN A 123 -11.24 -6.14 -5.54
C GLN A 123 -10.29 -7.14 -4.88
N ILE A 124 -10.26 -7.21 -3.54
CA ILE A 124 -9.47 -8.18 -2.79
C ILE A 124 -10.37 -9.39 -2.48
N GLY A 125 -9.83 -10.59 -2.72
CA GLY A 125 -10.51 -11.87 -2.47
C GLY A 125 -10.33 -12.41 -1.06
#